data_AF-A0A1F5EEY6-F1
#
_entry.id   AF-A0A1F5EEY6-F1
#
_cell.length_a   1.000
_cell.length_b   1.000
_cell.length_c   1.000
_cell.angle_alpha   90.00
_cell.angle_beta   90.00
_cell.angle_gamma   90.00
#
_symmetry.space_group_name_H-M   'P 1'
#
loop_
_entity.id
_entity.type
_entity.pdbx_description
1 polymer ?
#
loop_
_entity_poly.entity_id
_entity_poly.type
_entity_poly.pdbx_seq_one_letter_code
_entity_poly.pdbx_strand_id
1 'polypeptide(L)'
;MFSTGLRVSELVNLNRDKINLKTKEFNILGKGGKSRVIFLSNIAADWLGKYLATRKDKDKAVFVRHIKTVNPKLKTRNNKQILNSKPQIQNNLTMRQFNNETLKEKISKLRLTSRTIQRILNKYSKKAGITKKVTPHTLRHSFGTDLLRSGADIRAVQQLLGHASITTTQIYTHVTDQHLREVHQKFHGKK
;
A
#
# COMPACT_ATOMS: atom_id res chain seq x y z
N MET A 1 3.36 -4.97 3.44
CA MET A 1 2.08 -5.07 4.16
C MET A 1 2.00 -6.39 4.90
N PHE A 2 1.99 -7.55 4.22
CA PHE A 2 2.04 -8.86 4.88
C PHE A 2 3.24 -8.99 5.81
N SER A 3 4.46 -8.68 5.36
CA SER A 3 5.67 -8.79 6.19
C SER A 3 5.79 -7.82 7.38
N THR A 4 4.90 -6.83 7.50
CA THR A 4 5.13 -5.63 8.34
C THR A 4 4.00 -5.31 9.31
N GLY A 5 2.82 -5.91 9.15
CA GLY A 5 1.63 -5.54 9.95
C GLY A 5 1.07 -4.12 9.78
N LEU A 6 1.63 -3.31 8.86
CA LEU A 6 1.18 -1.94 8.57
C LEU A 6 -0.31 -1.89 8.20
N ARG A 7 -1.00 -0.85 8.67
CA ARG A 7 -2.31 -0.45 8.13
C ARG A 7 -2.15 0.13 6.73
N VAL A 8 -3.21 0.05 5.93
CA VAL A 8 -3.21 0.65 4.58
C VAL A 8 -2.95 2.16 4.63
N SER A 9 -3.48 2.86 5.64
CA SER A 9 -3.27 4.30 5.84
C SER A 9 -1.83 4.64 6.22
N GLU A 10 -1.14 3.77 6.96
CA GLU A 10 0.27 3.92 7.30
C GLU A 10 1.14 3.65 6.06
N LEU A 11 0.82 2.60 5.29
CA LEU A 11 1.53 2.22 4.07
C LEU A 11 1.52 3.33 3.01
N VAL A 12 0.34 3.91 2.73
CA VAL A 12 0.21 4.96 1.72
C VAL A 12 0.89 6.26 2.15
N ASN A 13 1.09 6.45 3.45
CA ASN A 13 1.69 7.66 3.99
C ASN A 13 3.20 7.59 4.22
N LEU A 14 3.82 6.45 3.92
CA LEU A 14 5.23 6.21 4.13
C LEU A 14 6.09 7.01 3.15
N ASN A 15 7.15 7.62 3.67
CA ASN A 15 8.12 8.39 2.88
C ASN A 15 9.48 7.67 2.81
N ARG A 16 10.24 7.94 1.75
CA ARG A 16 11.53 7.29 1.46
C ARG A 16 12.55 7.56 2.56
N ASP A 17 12.55 8.75 3.15
CA ASP A 17 13.44 9.16 4.25
C ASP A 17 13.26 8.34 5.53
N LYS A 18 12.10 7.69 5.70
CA LYS A 18 11.83 6.84 6.86
C LYS A 18 12.36 5.43 6.71
N ILE A 19 12.66 4.97 5.50
CA ILE A 19 13.01 3.56 5.26
C ILE A 19 14.52 3.40 5.17
N ASN A 20 15.07 2.61 6.08
CA ASN A 20 16.44 2.13 5.97
C ASN A 20 16.45 0.67 5.51
N LEU A 21 16.88 0.42 4.27
CA LEU A 21 16.94 -0.92 3.68
C LEU A 21 18.11 -1.76 4.22
N LYS A 22 19.12 -1.14 4.84
CA LYS A 22 20.25 -1.86 5.46
C LYS A 22 19.84 -2.45 6.80
N THR A 23 19.28 -1.63 7.67
CA THR A 23 18.79 -2.07 8.99
C THR A 23 17.46 -2.82 8.89
N LYS A 24 16.71 -2.63 7.80
CA LYS A 24 15.41 -3.27 7.53
C LYS A 24 14.37 -2.94 8.60
N GLU A 25 14.53 -1.81 9.26
CA GLU A 25 13.61 -1.34 10.29
C GLU A 25 13.32 0.15 10.12
N PHE A 26 12.13 0.56 10.56
CA PHE A 26 11.74 1.96 10.59
C PHE A 26 10.62 2.23 11.60
N ASN A 27 10.54 3.47 12.06
CA ASN A 27 9.50 3.91 12.97
C ASN A 27 8.28 4.46 12.23
N ILE A 28 7.09 4.15 12.73
CA ILE A 28 5.83 4.75 12.27
C ILE A 28 5.02 5.31 13.43
N LEU A 29 4.16 6.28 13.13
CA LEU A 29 3.22 6.86 14.09
C LEU A 29 1.86 6.16 13.95
N GLY A 30 1.40 5.55 15.04
CA GLY A 30 0.11 4.88 15.14
C GLY A 30 -1.01 5.81 15.63
N LYS A 31 -2.19 5.21 15.89
CA LYS A 31 -3.32 5.92 16.49
C LYS A 31 -2.94 6.44 17.88
N GLY A 32 -3.23 7.71 18.15
CA GLY A 32 -2.90 8.37 19.43
C GLY A 32 -1.44 8.81 19.54
N GLY A 33 -0.74 8.98 18.42
CA GLY A 33 0.64 9.51 18.39
C GLY A 33 1.72 8.53 18.84
N LYS A 34 1.35 7.32 19.28
CA LYS A 34 2.31 6.30 19.73
C LYS A 34 3.18 5.82 18.57
N SER A 35 4.49 5.95 18.70
CA SER A 35 5.44 5.43 17.73
C SER A 35 5.68 3.92 17.94
N ARG A 36 5.93 3.19 16.87
CA ARG A 36 6.37 1.79 16.92
C ARG A 36 7.39 1.49 15.83
N VAL A 37 8.32 0.61 16.14
CA VAL A 37 9.28 0.03 15.19
C VAL A 37 8.55 -1.00 14.33
N ILE A 38 8.87 -1.01 13.04
CA ILE A 38 8.41 -1.98 12.05
C ILE A 38 9.63 -2.60 11.40
N PHE A 39 9.60 -3.93 11.28
CA PHE A 39 10.64 -4.71 10.64
C PHE A 39 10.22 -5.14 9.23
N LEU A 40 11.18 -5.17 8.31
CA LEU A 40 11.05 -5.69 6.96
C LEU A 40 11.73 -7.05 6.89
N SER A 41 11.03 -8.05 6.34
CA SER A 41 11.69 -9.29 5.94
C SER A 41 12.71 -9.04 4.82
N ASN A 42 13.71 -9.91 4.70
CA ASN A 42 14.74 -9.84 3.65
C ASN A 42 14.10 -9.67 2.25
N ILE A 43 13.14 -10.55 1.94
CA ILE A 43 12.40 -10.54 0.68
C ILE A 43 11.70 -9.18 0.45
N ALA A 44 11.07 -8.62 1.49
CA ALA A 44 10.36 -7.35 1.37
C ALA A 44 11.33 -6.18 1.16
N ALA A 45 12.48 -6.19 1.84
CA ALA A 45 13.53 -5.18 1.66
C ALA A 45 14.11 -5.24 0.25
N ASP A 46 14.37 -6.45 -0.28
CA ASP A 46 14.91 -6.63 -1.63
C ASP A 46 13.95 -6.12 -2.72
N TRP A 47 12.67 -6.50 -2.64
CA TRP A 47 11.65 -6.01 -3.58
C TRP A 47 11.44 -4.50 -3.49
N LEU A 48 11.49 -3.96 -2.27
CA LEU A 48 11.40 -2.53 -2.06
C LEU A 48 12.61 -1.79 -2.65
N GLY A 49 13.81 -2.33 -2.47
CA GLY A 49 15.05 -1.82 -3.07
C GLY A 49 14.98 -1.82 -4.60
N LYS A 50 14.58 -2.94 -5.21
CA LYS A 50 14.36 -3.05 -6.67
C LYS A 50 13.36 -2.01 -7.16
N TYR A 51 12.22 -1.89 -6.48
CA TYR A 51 11.20 -0.91 -6.83
C TYR A 51 11.73 0.53 -6.76
N LEU A 52 12.38 0.92 -5.65
CA LEU A 52 12.94 2.26 -5.48
C LEU A 52 14.04 2.57 -6.50
N ALA A 53 14.88 1.59 -6.86
CA ALA A 53 15.91 1.74 -7.88
C ALA A 53 15.33 2.04 -9.28
N THR A 54 14.15 1.51 -9.60
CA THR A 54 13.49 1.80 -10.89
C THR A 54 12.84 3.19 -10.97
N ARG A 55 12.74 3.92 -9.84
CA ARG A 55 12.07 5.22 -9.80
C ARG A 55 13.02 6.34 -10.21
N LYS A 56 12.58 7.14 -11.18
CA LYS A 56 13.30 8.34 -11.67
C LYS A 56 12.74 9.66 -11.12
N ASP A 57 11.67 9.59 -10.35
CA ASP A 57 10.98 10.77 -9.81
C ASP A 57 11.56 11.21 -8.45
N LYS A 58 11.36 12.49 -8.11
CA LYS A 58 11.79 13.11 -6.85
C LYS A 58 10.74 13.06 -5.73
N ASP A 59 9.62 12.32 -5.91
CA ASP A 59 8.53 12.31 -4.93
C ASP A 59 8.93 11.56 -3.65
N LYS A 60 8.66 12.18 -2.49
CA LYS A 60 9.01 11.65 -1.16
C LYS A 60 8.22 10.39 -0.79
N ALA A 61 7.02 10.19 -1.32
CA ALA A 61 6.20 9.02 -1.03
C ALA A 61 6.92 7.75 -1.50
N VAL A 62 6.85 6.68 -0.70
CA VAL A 62 7.44 5.40 -1.06
C VAL A 62 6.69 4.77 -2.21
N PHE A 63 5.37 4.75 -2.16
CA PHE A 63 4.56 4.17 -3.22
C PHE A 63 3.86 5.24 -4.05
N VAL A 64 4.15 5.24 -5.35
CA VAL A 64 3.57 6.17 -6.32
C VAL A 64 2.81 5.47 -7.44
N ARG A 65 1.86 6.20 -8.01
CA ARG A 65 1.14 5.82 -9.22
C ARG A 65 2.06 5.97 -10.42
N HIS A 66 2.06 4.97 -11.30
CA HIS A 66 2.62 5.14 -12.63
C HIS A 66 1.70 6.04 -13.46
N ILE A 67 2.15 7.26 -13.74
CA ILE A 67 1.53 8.06 -14.80
C ILE A 67 1.97 7.41 -16.10
N LYS A 68 1.05 6.78 -16.83
CA LYS A 68 1.30 6.50 -18.25
C LYS A 68 1.50 7.86 -18.91
N THR A 69 2.71 8.15 -19.39
CA THR A 69 2.93 9.32 -20.25
C THR A 69 1.90 9.22 -21.36
N VAL A 70 0.96 10.17 -21.43
CA VAL A 70 0.01 10.24 -22.53
C VAL A 70 0.86 10.33 -23.79
N ASN A 71 0.78 9.32 -24.67
CA ASN A 71 1.56 9.31 -25.89
C ASN A 71 1.16 10.57 -26.70
N PRO A 72 2.06 11.54 -26.94
CA PRO A 72 1.70 12.81 -27.55
C PRO A 72 1.12 12.64 -28.97
N LYS A 73 1.36 11.50 -29.61
CA LYS A 73 0.82 11.15 -30.94
C LYS A 73 -0.69 10.89 -30.99
N LEU A 74 -1.39 10.81 -29.85
CA LEU A 74 -2.85 10.60 -29.81
C LEU A 74 -3.68 11.91 -29.77
N LYS A 75 -3.03 13.09 -29.72
CA LYS A 75 -3.74 14.39 -29.72
C LYS A 75 -4.06 14.96 -31.11
N THR A 76 -3.52 14.40 -32.19
CA THR A 76 -3.55 15.05 -33.52
C THR A 76 -4.73 14.66 -34.42
N ARG A 77 -5.71 13.87 -33.96
CA ARG A 77 -6.80 13.41 -34.83
C ARG A 77 -8.09 14.23 -34.82
N ASN A 78 -8.33 15.11 -33.83
CA ASN A 78 -9.63 15.79 -33.72
C ASN A 78 -9.61 17.33 -33.93
N ASN A 79 -8.48 17.93 -34.33
CA ASN A 79 -8.39 19.40 -34.52
C ASN A 79 -8.36 19.88 -35.97
N LYS A 80 -8.60 19.02 -36.98
CA LYS A 80 -8.59 19.42 -38.40
C LYS A 80 -9.97 19.74 -38.98
N GLN A 81 -11.06 19.59 -38.23
CA GLN A 81 -12.43 19.77 -38.75
C GLN A 81 -13.15 21.03 -38.24
N ILE A 82 -12.49 21.87 -37.43
CA ILE A 82 -13.03 23.15 -36.95
C ILE A 82 -12.11 24.28 -37.41
N LEU A 83 -12.02 24.50 -38.73
CA LEU A 83 -11.31 25.67 -39.29
C LEU A 83 -12.02 26.27 -40.52
N ASN A 84 -13.21 25.77 -40.89
CA ASN A 84 -13.92 26.23 -42.08
C ASN A 84 -15.32 26.76 -41.73
N SER A 85 -15.41 27.90 -41.03
CA SER A 85 -16.60 28.75 -41.04
C SER A 85 -16.31 30.16 -40.48
N LYS A 86 -16.12 31.09 -41.43
CA LYS A 86 -16.30 32.56 -41.41
C LYS A 86 -15.62 33.43 -40.33
N PRO A 87 -15.02 34.58 -40.74
CA PRO A 87 -14.34 35.50 -39.84
C PRO A 87 -15.37 36.46 -39.23
N GLN A 88 -15.44 36.53 -37.91
CA GLN A 88 -15.85 37.69 -37.09
C GLN A 88 -16.23 37.18 -35.70
N ILE A 89 -15.25 37.22 -34.79
CA ILE A 89 -15.27 37.56 -33.35
C ILE A 89 -13.83 37.31 -32.91
N GLN A 90 -12.93 38.19 -33.34
CA GLN A 90 -11.72 38.44 -32.57
C GLN A 90 -12.21 39.23 -31.36
N ASN A 91 -12.39 38.54 -30.22
CA ASN A 91 -12.04 39.01 -28.89
C ASN A 91 -12.53 38.03 -27.82
N ASN A 92 -11.60 37.74 -26.90
CA ASN A 92 -11.81 37.16 -25.57
C ASN A 92 -12.09 35.65 -25.51
N LEU A 93 -11.00 34.87 -25.47
CA LEU A 93 -10.72 33.84 -24.44
C LEU A 93 -9.48 33.04 -24.87
N THR A 94 -8.34 33.72 -24.72
CA THR A 94 -7.05 33.17 -24.29
C THR A 94 -6.78 31.67 -24.54
N MET A 95 -6.18 31.40 -25.70
CA MET A 95 -5.16 30.35 -25.90
C MET A 95 -3.85 30.68 -25.13
N ARG A 96 -3.96 31.14 -23.88
CA ARG A 96 -2.86 31.47 -22.96
C ARG A 96 -3.35 31.14 -21.55
N GLN A 97 -2.58 30.38 -20.76
CA GLN A 97 -2.89 29.97 -19.37
C GLN A 97 -3.66 28.64 -19.19
N PHE A 98 -3.21 27.56 -19.84
CA PHE A 98 -3.27 26.28 -19.14
C PHE A 98 -2.18 26.30 -18.06
N ASN A 99 -2.55 26.71 -16.85
CA ASN A 99 -1.67 26.91 -15.69
C ASN A 99 -0.68 25.76 -15.49
N ASN A 100 0.62 26.04 -15.66
CA ASN A 100 1.71 25.15 -15.26
C ASN A 100 1.67 24.80 -13.75
N GLU A 101 1.01 25.63 -12.94
CA GLU A 101 0.73 25.36 -11.52
C GLU A 101 -0.22 24.17 -11.32
N THR A 102 -1.31 24.08 -12.10
CA THR A 102 -2.25 22.95 -12.00
C THR A 102 -1.65 21.61 -12.44
N LEU A 103 -0.65 21.62 -13.33
CA LEU A 103 0.11 20.42 -13.69
C LEU A 103 1.12 20.05 -12.60
N LYS A 104 1.83 21.03 -12.00
CA LYS A 104 2.71 20.80 -10.84
C LYS A 104 1.93 20.28 -9.62
N GLU A 105 0.71 20.76 -9.38
CA GLU A 105 -0.20 20.27 -8.35
C GLU A 105 -0.80 18.88 -8.67
N LYS A 106 -1.03 18.56 -9.95
CA LYS A 106 -1.40 17.19 -10.37
C LYS A 106 -0.23 16.22 -10.25
N ILE A 107 0.99 16.68 -10.50
CA ILE A 107 2.23 15.91 -10.33
C ILE A 107 2.60 15.79 -8.84
N SER A 108 2.17 16.71 -7.97
CA SER A 108 2.37 16.61 -6.52
C SER A 108 1.50 15.55 -5.81
N LYS A 109 0.59 14.89 -6.54
CA LYS A 109 -0.23 13.76 -6.03
C LYS A 109 0.12 12.42 -6.68
N LEU A 110 1.41 12.14 -6.85
CA LEU A 110 1.87 10.81 -7.29
C LEU A 110 1.60 9.71 -6.25
N ARG A 111 1.49 10.06 -4.97
CA ARG A 111 1.23 9.12 -3.86
C ARG A 111 0.04 8.19 -4.14
N LEU A 112 0.23 6.88 -3.91
CA LEU A 112 -0.87 5.94 -3.97
C LEU A 112 -1.91 6.21 -2.89
N THR A 113 -3.18 6.06 -3.24
CA THR A 113 -4.29 6.15 -2.28
C THR A 113 -4.65 4.77 -1.74
N SER A 114 -5.28 4.71 -0.56
CA SER A 114 -5.75 3.45 0.05
C SER A 114 -6.66 2.66 -0.88
N ARG A 115 -7.53 3.35 -1.63
CA ARG A 115 -8.40 2.73 -2.64
C ARG A 115 -7.61 2.14 -3.79
N THR A 116 -6.51 2.76 -4.19
CA THR A 116 -5.64 2.23 -5.26
C THR A 116 -4.93 0.96 -4.78
N ILE A 117 -4.44 0.91 -3.54
CA ILE A 117 -3.86 -0.30 -2.94
C ILE A 117 -4.91 -1.43 -2.91
N GLN A 118 -6.13 -1.15 -2.47
CA GLN A 118 -7.22 -2.15 -2.48
C GLN A 118 -7.50 -2.70 -3.89
N ARG A 119 -7.51 -1.83 -4.89
CA ARG A 119 -7.70 -2.23 -6.30
C ARG A 119 -6.54 -3.09 -6.80
N ILE A 120 -5.30 -2.75 -6.45
CA ILE A 120 -4.11 -3.52 -6.79
C ILE A 120 -4.19 -4.92 -6.17
N LEU A 121 -4.53 -5.03 -4.89
CA LEU A 121 -4.69 -6.31 -4.20
C LEU A 121 -5.76 -7.18 -4.85
N ASN A 122 -6.96 -6.63 -5.11
CA ASN A 122 -8.04 -7.36 -5.77
C ASN A 122 -7.66 -7.82 -7.20
N LYS A 123 -6.90 -7.01 -7.94
CA LYS A 123 -6.41 -7.39 -9.27
C LYS A 123 -5.46 -8.58 -9.19
N TYR A 124 -4.48 -8.54 -8.29
CA TYR A 124 -3.48 -9.59 -8.19
C TYR A 124 -3.99 -10.84 -7.48
N SER A 125 -4.95 -10.74 -6.56
CA SER A 125 -5.59 -11.90 -5.95
C SER A 125 -6.34 -12.74 -6.99
N LYS A 126 -7.10 -12.07 -7.87
CA LYS A 126 -7.79 -12.74 -8.99
C LYS A 126 -6.81 -13.39 -9.96
N LYS A 127 -5.72 -12.69 -10.30
CA LYS A 127 -4.66 -13.24 -11.16
C LYS A 127 -3.95 -14.45 -10.55
N ALA A 128 -3.85 -14.50 -9.23
CA ALA A 128 -3.27 -15.62 -8.50
C ALA A 128 -4.26 -16.78 -8.27
N GLY A 129 -5.48 -16.71 -8.82
CA GLY A 129 -6.50 -17.76 -8.64
C GLY A 129 -7.13 -17.80 -7.24
N ILE A 130 -6.93 -16.76 -6.42
CA ILE A 130 -7.48 -16.72 -5.06
C ILE A 130 -8.97 -16.34 -5.15
N THR A 131 -9.83 -17.31 -4.83
CA THR A 131 -11.30 -17.15 -4.82
C THR A 131 -11.79 -16.30 -3.65
N LYS A 132 -11.09 -16.35 -2.52
CA LYS A 132 -11.40 -15.56 -1.32
C LYS A 132 -11.08 -14.07 -1.56
N LYS A 133 -11.88 -13.18 -0.97
CA LYS A 133 -11.68 -11.73 -1.04
C LYS A 133 -10.39 -11.33 -0.31
N VAL A 134 -9.41 -10.82 -1.05
CA VAL A 134 -8.16 -10.28 -0.48
C VAL A 134 -8.27 -8.76 -0.33
N THR A 135 -8.08 -8.28 0.89
CA THR A 135 -8.07 -6.86 1.24
C THR A 135 -6.83 -6.51 2.06
N PRO A 136 -6.52 -5.22 2.26
CA PRO A 136 -5.46 -4.82 3.18
C PRO A 136 -5.69 -5.41 4.60
N HIS A 137 -6.95 -5.43 5.05
CA HIS A 137 -7.29 -6.00 6.34
C HIS A 137 -7.00 -7.50 6.41
N THR A 138 -7.34 -8.29 5.37
CA THR A 138 -7.06 -9.73 5.37
C THR A 138 -5.57 -10.03 5.36
N LEU A 139 -4.75 -9.26 4.63
CA LEU A 139 -3.30 -9.44 4.67
C LEU A 139 -2.70 -9.16 6.05
N ARG A 140 -3.23 -8.14 6.74
CA ARG A 140 -2.81 -7.80 8.10
C ARG A 140 -3.27 -8.85 9.10
N HIS A 141 -4.43 -9.45 8.86
CA HIS A 141 -4.91 -10.59 9.64
C HIS A 141 -4.02 -11.80 9.48
N SER A 142 -3.70 -12.17 8.24
CA SER A 142 -2.78 -13.28 7.95
C SER A 142 -1.42 -13.09 8.61
N PHE A 143 -0.88 -11.87 8.64
CA PHE A 143 0.37 -11.57 9.37
C PHE A 143 0.24 -11.82 10.87
N GLY A 144 -0.83 -11.33 11.51
CA GLY A 144 -1.04 -11.55 12.95
C GLY A 144 -1.20 -13.03 13.29
N THR A 145 -1.97 -13.76 12.50
CA THR A 145 -2.14 -15.22 12.65
C THR A 145 -0.83 -15.97 12.43
N ASP A 146 -0.04 -15.62 11.40
CA ASP A 146 1.23 -16.26 11.09
C ASP A 146 2.24 -16.14 12.24
N LEU A 147 2.34 -14.94 12.84
CA LEU A 147 3.19 -14.71 14.00
C LEU A 147 2.76 -15.55 15.21
N LEU A 148 1.46 -15.58 15.54
CA LEU A 148 0.97 -16.37 16.66
C LEU A 148 1.15 -17.88 16.44
N ARG A 149 0.92 -18.35 15.20
CA ARG A 149 1.17 -19.77 14.84
C ARG A 149 2.64 -20.14 14.90
N SER A 150 3.53 -19.16 14.69
CA SER A 150 4.97 -19.32 14.85
C SER A 150 5.44 -19.19 16.31
N GLY A 151 4.51 -19.06 17.26
CA GLY A 151 4.80 -18.99 18.70
C GLY A 151 5.13 -17.58 19.22
N ALA A 152 4.89 -16.52 18.45
CA ALA A 152 5.09 -15.17 18.94
C ALA A 152 4.11 -14.83 20.06
N ASP A 153 4.59 -14.15 21.10
CA ASP A 153 3.74 -13.68 22.19
C ASP A 153 2.69 -12.65 21.70
N ILE A 154 1.47 -12.73 22.26
CA ILE A 154 0.36 -11.88 21.88
C ILE A 154 0.65 -10.40 22.11
N ARG A 155 1.47 -10.03 23.11
CA ARG A 155 1.86 -8.63 23.33
C ARG A 155 2.82 -8.15 22.24
N ALA A 156 3.76 -8.99 21.81
CA ALA A 156 4.63 -8.69 20.68
C ALA A 156 3.82 -8.49 19.39
N VAL A 157 2.84 -9.37 19.12
CA VAL A 157 1.93 -9.23 17.96
C VAL A 157 1.07 -7.96 18.06
N GLN A 158 0.55 -7.64 19.25
CA GLN A 158 -0.20 -6.41 19.50
C GLN A 158 0.64 -5.16 19.19
N GLN A 159 1.91 -5.14 19.63
CA GLN A 159 2.85 -4.05 19.38
C GLN A 159 3.13 -3.90 17.89
N LEU A 160 3.49 -4.98 17.18
CA LEU A 160 3.78 -4.96 15.74
C LEU A 160 2.59 -4.46 14.91
N LEU A 161 1.39 -4.94 15.25
CA LEU A 161 0.16 -4.47 14.62
C LEU A 161 -0.18 -3.03 15.04
N GLY A 162 0.23 -2.57 16.22
CA GLY A 162 -0.12 -1.24 16.73
C GLY A 162 -1.59 -1.16 17.14
N HIS A 163 -2.10 -2.20 17.79
CA HIS A 163 -3.46 -2.25 18.35
C HIS A 163 -3.53 -1.55 19.71
N ALA A 164 -4.46 -0.61 19.85
CA ALA A 164 -4.67 0.12 21.10
C ALA A 164 -5.24 -0.77 22.22
N SER A 165 -6.03 -1.78 21.86
CA SER A 165 -6.58 -2.77 22.78
C SER A 165 -6.09 -4.17 22.41
N ILE A 166 -5.85 -5.00 23.42
CA ILE A 166 -5.53 -6.42 23.24
C ILE A 166 -6.71 -7.20 22.67
N THR A 167 -7.95 -6.75 22.90
CA THR A 167 -9.16 -7.37 22.35
C THR A 167 -9.14 -7.45 20.83
N THR A 168 -8.55 -6.46 20.16
CA THR A 168 -8.40 -6.47 18.69
C THR A 168 -7.36 -7.50 18.22
N THR A 169 -6.43 -7.91 19.09
CA THR A 169 -5.44 -8.95 18.83
C THR A 169 -5.95 -10.34 19.25
N GLN A 170 -6.85 -10.42 20.24
CA GLN A 170 -7.50 -11.67 20.66
C GLN A 170 -8.34 -12.32 19.55
N ILE A 171 -8.80 -11.56 18.55
CA ILE A 171 -9.46 -12.14 17.37
C ILE A 171 -8.57 -13.19 16.67
N TYR A 172 -7.24 -13.10 16.81
CA TYR A 172 -6.30 -14.05 16.23
C TYR A 172 -6.04 -15.30 17.09
N THR A 173 -6.30 -15.24 18.40
CA THR A 173 -6.00 -16.37 19.31
C THR A 173 -6.97 -17.53 19.13
N HIS A 174 -8.19 -17.27 18.67
CA HIS A 174 -9.14 -18.33 18.35
C HIS A 174 -8.64 -19.28 17.24
N VAL A 175 -7.75 -18.82 16.36
CA VAL A 175 -7.12 -19.66 15.33
C VAL A 175 -6.01 -20.52 15.93
N THR A 176 -5.28 -20.02 16.92
CA THR A 176 -4.27 -20.82 17.63
C THR A 176 -4.89 -21.85 18.57
N ASP A 177 -6.05 -21.58 19.17
CA ASP A 177 -6.73 -22.52 20.07
C ASP A 177 -7.10 -23.83 19.36
N GLN A 178 -7.47 -23.77 18.08
CA GLN A 178 -7.73 -24.94 17.26
C GLN A 178 -6.45 -25.76 17.02
N HIS A 179 -5.33 -25.10 16.73
CA HIS A 179 -4.03 -25.77 16.57
C HIS A 179 -3.51 -26.36 17.89
N LEU A 180 -3.66 -25.64 19.00
CA LEU A 180 -3.35 -26.13 20.34
C LEU A 180 -4.17 -27.38 20.69
N ARG A 181 -5.45 -27.38 20.33
CA ARG A 181 -6.33 -28.56 20.49
C ARG A 181 -5.86 -29.73 19.64
N GLU A 182 -5.46 -29.51 18.38
CA GLU A 182 -4.89 -30.54 17.51
C GLU A 182 -3.58 -31.10 18.07
N VAL A 183 -2.68 -30.25 18.55
CA VAL A 183 -1.41 -30.65 19.18
C VAL A 183 -1.67 -31.43 20.47
N HIS A 184 -2.52 -30.91 21.37
CA HIS A 184 -2.88 -31.59 22.61
C HIS A 184 -3.52 -32.95 22.32
N GLN A 185 -4.45 -33.03 21.37
CA GLN A 185 -5.07 -34.30 20.97
C GLN A 185 -4.06 -35.28 20.33
N LYS A 186 -3.07 -34.78 19.60
CA LYS A 186 -2.00 -35.61 19.01
C LYS A 186 -1.08 -36.22 20.07
N PHE A 187 -0.77 -35.48 21.14
CA PHE A 187 0.18 -35.92 22.18
C PHE A 187 -0.50 -36.57 23.41
N HIS A 188 -1.76 -36.24 23.69
CA HIS A 188 -2.51 -36.73 24.86
C HIS A 188 -3.82 -37.46 24.51
N GLY A 189 -4.18 -37.59 23.23
CA GLY A 189 -5.42 -38.24 22.77
C GLY A 189 -5.31 -39.74 22.49
N LYS A 190 -4.14 -40.36 22.71
CA LYS A 190 -4.02 -41.84 22.71
C LYS A 190 -4.15 -42.35 24.15
N LYS A 191 -5.37 -42.66 24.54
CA LYS A 191 -5.67 -43.69 25.54
C LYS A 191 -6.48 -44.77 24.85
#